data_AF-A0A429EXK3-F1
#
_entry.id   AF-A0A429EXK3-F1
#
_cell.length_a   1.000
_cell.length_b   1.000
_cell.length_c   1.000
_cell.angle_alpha   90.00
_cell.angle_beta   90.00
_cell.angle_gamma   90.00
#
_symmetry.space_group_name_H-M   'P 1'
#
loop_
_entity.id
_entity.type
_entity.pdbx_description
1 polymer ?
#
loop_
_entity_poly.entity_id
_entity_poly.type
_entity_poly.pdbx_seq_one_letter_code
_entity_poly.pdbx_strand_id
1 'polypeptide(L)'
;MDAELPLDRAPHEALVTAVLAWKDPDLAPCDYEQIALQLTGHAHAVAADIRRLAAALPKSDGRGALAEVILREADGRLSAPLKGTACCVQNRARLVRALYSRLDRLTEAVVAARQPTRRH
;
A
#
# COMPACT_ATOMS: atom_id res chain seq x y z
N MET A 1 2.76 10.33 21.93
CA MET A 1 1.84 10.19 20.78
C MET A 1 2.24 8.93 20.05
N ASP A 2 1.70 7.82 20.53
CA ASP A 2 1.78 6.52 19.86
C ASP A 2 1.29 6.69 18.42
N ALA A 3 2.14 6.31 17.47
CA ALA A 3 1.79 6.29 16.07
C ALA A 3 0.80 5.16 15.87
N GLU A 4 -0.48 5.44 16.12
CA GLU A 4 -1.59 4.52 15.91
C GLU A 4 -1.73 4.29 14.40
N LEU A 5 -0.98 3.30 13.93
CA LEU A 5 -1.45 2.41 12.89
C LEU A 5 -1.79 1.09 13.57
N PRO A 6 -2.95 0.54 13.24
CA PRO A 6 -3.13 0.16 11.85
C PRO A 6 -4.43 0.67 11.23
N LEU A 7 -4.31 1.17 9.99
CA LEU A 7 -5.28 0.85 8.95
C LEU A 7 -5.71 -0.59 9.14
N ASP A 8 -7.01 -0.88 9.20
CA ASP A 8 -7.55 -2.23 9.38
C ASP A 8 -7.05 -3.18 8.27
N ARG A 9 -5.81 -3.67 8.42
CA ARG A 9 -5.01 -4.29 7.36
C ARG A 9 -5.51 -5.69 7.09
N ALA A 10 -5.88 -6.42 8.14
CA ALA A 10 -6.31 -7.80 8.04
C ALA A 10 -7.46 -8.03 7.04
N PRO A 11 -8.60 -7.30 7.11
CA PRO A 11 -9.68 -7.49 6.13
C PRO A 11 -9.29 -7.08 4.71
N HIS A 12 -8.49 -6.01 4.56
CA HIS A 12 -8.02 -5.58 3.24
C HIS A 12 -7.01 -6.57 2.64
N GLU A 13 -6.16 -7.18 3.46
CA GLU A 13 -5.20 -8.21 3.03
C GLU A 13 -5.92 -9.52 2.67
N ALA A 14 -6.97 -9.88 3.39
CA ALA A 14 -7.86 -10.99 3.03
C ALA A 14 -8.58 -10.72 1.69
N LEU A 15 -9.11 -9.51 1.49
CA LEU A 15 -9.73 -9.09 0.23
C LEU A 15 -8.73 -9.12 -0.93
N VAL A 16 -7.53 -8.56 -0.74
CA VAL A 16 -6.44 -8.60 -1.74
C VAL A 16 -6.12 -10.04 -2.11
N THR A 17 -5.99 -10.93 -1.11
CA THR A 17 -5.69 -12.35 -1.35
C THR A 17 -6.80 -13.02 -2.14
N ALA A 18 -8.06 -12.79 -1.79
CA ALA A 18 -9.22 -13.34 -2.50
C ALA A 18 -9.28 -12.84 -3.96
N VAL A 19 -9.14 -11.53 -4.18
CA VAL A 19 -9.15 -10.92 -5.52
C VAL A 19 -8.03 -11.47 -6.40
N LEU A 20 -6.82 -11.63 -5.85
CA LEU A 20 -5.69 -12.17 -6.60
C LEU A 20 -5.85 -13.66 -6.94
N ALA A 21 -6.69 -14.40 -6.20
CA ALA A 21 -7.00 -15.80 -6.47
C ALA A 21 -8.13 -15.99 -7.51
N TRP A 22 -8.83 -14.91 -7.90
CA TRP A 22 -9.88 -14.97 -8.90
C TRP A 22 -9.38 -15.51 -10.24
N LYS A 23 -10.18 -16.39 -10.85
CA LYS A 23 -9.96 -16.91 -12.20
C LYS A 23 -10.96 -16.30 -13.18
N ASP A 24 -12.25 -16.54 -12.93
CA ASP A 24 -13.36 -15.99 -13.71
C ASP A 24 -14.55 -15.75 -12.78
N PRO A 25 -14.54 -14.64 -12.02
CA PRO A 25 -15.63 -14.34 -11.11
C PRO A 25 -16.87 -13.90 -11.88
N ASP A 26 -18.04 -14.38 -11.46
CA ASP A 26 -19.33 -13.93 -11.99
C ASP A 26 -19.88 -12.80 -11.12
N LEU A 27 -19.40 -11.57 -11.36
CA LEU A 27 -19.81 -10.36 -10.67
C LEU A 27 -20.35 -9.35 -11.67
N ALA A 28 -21.31 -8.53 -11.25
CA ALA A 28 -21.78 -7.43 -12.07
C ALA A 28 -20.66 -6.38 -12.24
N PRO A 29 -20.60 -5.65 -13.36
CA PRO A 29 -19.63 -4.57 -13.55
C PRO A 29 -19.57 -3.57 -12.38
N CYS A 30 -20.71 -3.23 -11.79
CA CYS A 30 -20.79 -2.33 -10.63
C CYS A 30 -20.09 -2.88 -9.39
N ASP A 31 -20.14 -4.21 -9.16
CA ASP A 31 -19.46 -4.84 -8.02
C ASP A 31 -17.95 -4.78 -8.19
N TYR A 32 -17.45 -5.01 -9.41
CA TYR A 32 -16.04 -4.81 -9.72
C TYR A 32 -15.58 -3.38 -9.46
N GLU A 33 -16.37 -2.40 -9.87
CA GLU A 33 -16.07 -0.98 -9.64
C GLU A 33 -16.06 -0.65 -8.15
N GLN A 34 -17.03 -1.15 -7.38
CA GLN A 34 -17.08 -0.96 -5.94
C GLN A 34 -15.87 -1.55 -5.23
N ILE A 35 -15.47 -2.77 -5.57
CA ILE A 35 -14.28 -3.41 -4.97
C ILE A 35 -13.01 -2.64 -5.39
N ALA A 36 -12.92 -2.20 -6.65
CA ALA A 36 -11.81 -1.38 -7.10
C ALA A 36 -11.74 -0.02 -6.38
N LEU A 37 -12.87 0.61 -6.11
CA LEU A 37 -12.97 1.84 -5.30
C LEU A 37 -12.46 1.61 -3.88
N GLN A 38 -12.91 0.55 -3.22
CA GLN A 38 -12.45 0.19 -1.88
C GLN A 38 -10.93 -0.02 -1.83
N LEU A 39 -10.37 -0.80 -2.76
CA LEU A 39 -8.93 -1.03 -2.85
C LEU A 39 -8.15 0.25 -3.17
N THR A 40 -8.74 1.17 -3.95
CA THR A 40 -8.14 2.46 -4.29
C THR A 40 -8.07 3.37 -3.05
N GLY A 41 -9.18 3.52 -2.32
CA GLY A 41 -9.21 4.29 -1.07
C GLY A 41 -8.22 3.75 -0.05
N HIS A 42 -8.16 2.44 0.10
CA HIS A 42 -7.21 1.78 0.99
C HIS A 42 -5.75 1.99 0.56
N ALA A 43 -5.44 1.88 -0.72
CA ALA A 43 -4.11 2.17 -1.25
C ALA A 43 -3.66 3.61 -0.94
N HIS A 44 -4.56 4.60 -1.03
CA HIS A 44 -4.24 5.98 -0.66
C HIS A 44 -3.90 6.12 0.83
N ALA A 45 -4.62 5.41 1.69
CA ALA A 45 -4.37 5.43 3.11
C ALA A 45 -2.99 4.81 3.45
N VAL A 46 -2.65 3.65 2.85
CA VAL A 46 -1.31 3.04 2.99
C VAL A 46 -0.21 3.96 2.42
N ALA A 47 -0.48 4.65 1.31
CA ALA A 47 0.46 5.61 0.74
C ALA A 47 0.71 6.81 1.68
N ALA A 48 -0.32 7.28 2.40
CA ALA A 48 -0.17 8.34 3.41
C ALA A 48 0.72 7.89 4.59
N ASP A 49 0.62 6.62 5.00
CA ASP A 49 1.50 6.07 6.03
C ASP A 49 2.95 5.96 5.59
N ILE A 50 3.17 5.47 4.36
CA ILE A 50 4.49 5.43 3.75
C ILE A 50 5.11 6.83 3.71
N ARG A 51 4.34 7.86 3.32
CA ARG A 51 4.79 9.27 3.36
C ARG A 51 5.19 9.69 4.77
N ARG A 52 4.34 9.40 5.76
CA ARG A 52 4.60 9.77 7.17
C ARG A 52 5.87 9.12 7.71
N LEU A 53 6.08 7.83 7.44
CA LEU A 53 7.30 7.12 7.84
C LEU A 53 8.54 7.61 7.08
N ALA A 54 8.41 7.82 5.77
CA ALA A 54 9.51 8.34 4.96
C ALA A 54 9.96 9.73 5.42
N ALA A 55 9.02 10.61 5.78
CA ALA A 55 9.30 11.94 6.31
C ALA A 55 9.99 11.92 7.68
N ALA A 56 9.84 10.82 8.45
CA ALA A 56 10.50 10.65 9.74
C ALA A 56 11.94 10.11 9.63
N LEU A 57 12.37 9.67 8.43
CA LEU A 57 13.73 9.19 8.22
C LEU A 57 14.72 10.36 8.04
N PRO A 58 16.00 10.19 8.45
CA PRO A 58 17.03 11.18 8.18
C PRO A 58 17.17 11.43 6.67
N LYS A 59 17.39 12.70 6.28
CA LYS A 59 17.56 13.08 4.86
C LYS A 59 18.73 12.36 4.17
N SER A 60 19.72 11.91 4.94
CA SER A 60 20.87 11.14 4.46
C SER A 60 20.55 9.67 4.14
N ASP A 61 19.38 9.15 4.51
CA ASP A 61 19.09 7.71 4.48
C ASP A 61 18.69 7.19 3.08
N GLY A 62 18.47 8.07 2.09
CA GLY A 62 18.14 7.73 0.69
C GLY A 62 16.78 7.02 0.48
N ARG A 63 16.32 6.28 1.47
CA ARG A 63 15.06 5.53 1.53
C ARG A 63 13.83 6.42 1.46
N GLY A 64 13.92 7.65 1.98
CA GLY A 64 12.88 8.67 1.85
C GLY A 64 12.65 9.07 0.39
N ALA A 65 13.72 9.37 -0.36
CA ALA A 65 13.62 9.71 -1.78
C ALA A 65 13.05 8.55 -2.62
N LEU A 66 13.47 7.32 -2.34
CA LEU A 66 12.91 6.14 -3.00
C LEU A 66 11.42 5.94 -2.68
N ALA A 67 10.99 6.25 -1.45
CA ALA A 67 9.57 6.18 -1.10
C ALA A 67 8.74 7.18 -1.91
N GLU A 68 9.22 8.42 -2.08
CA GLU A 68 8.53 9.45 -2.88
C GLU A 68 8.36 9.05 -4.35
N VAL A 69 9.36 8.41 -4.96
CA VAL A 69 9.27 7.90 -6.34
C VAL A 69 8.16 6.84 -6.44
N ILE A 70 8.18 5.85 -5.55
CA ILE A 70 7.17 4.78 -5.52
C ILE A 70 5.77 5.35 -5.30
N LEU A 71 5.64 6.36 -4.44
CA LEU A 71 4.37 7.02 -4.16
C LEU A 71 3.83 7.77 -5.38
N ARG A 72 4.70 8.41 -6.17
CA ARG A 72 4.29 9.07 -7.41
C ARG A 72 3.81 8.06 -8.46
N GLU A 73 4.49 6.93 -8.58
CA GLU A 73 4.06 5.85 -9.47
C GLU A 73 2.73 5.23 -9.01
N ALA A 74 2.57 5.02 -7.70
CA ALA A 74 1.33 4.52 -7.12
C ALA A 74 0.17 5.49 -7.37
N ASP A 75 0.40 6.79 -7.20
CA ASP A 75 -0.60 7.83 -7.45
C ASP A 75 -1.06 7.82 -8.91
N GLY A 76 -0.14 7.82 -9.87
CA GLY A 76 -0.47 7.74 -11.29
C GLY A 76 -1.26 6.47 -11.65
N ARG A 77 -0.97 5.34 -11.00
CA ARG A 77 -1.77 4.12 -11.16
C ARG A 77 -3.16 4.27 -10.56
N LEU A 78 -3.28 4.86 -9.37
CA LEU A 78 -4.55 5.04 -8.66
C LEU A 78 -5.47 6.04 -9.37
N SER A 79 -4.93 7.06 -10.03
CA SER A 79 -5.69 8.02 -10.83
C SER A 79 -6.27 7.44 -12.12
N ALA A 80 -5.81 6.25 -12.56
CA ALA A 80 -6.36 5.61 -13.74
C ALA A 80 -7.87 5.30 -13.55
N PRO A 81 -8.72 5.50 -14.57
CA PRO A 81 -10.15 5.23 -14.47
C PRO A 81 -10.42 3.78 -14.05
N LEU A 82 -11.42 3.61 -13.17
CA LEU A 82 -11.90 2.30 -12.77
C LEU A 82 -12.75 1.72 -13.90
N LYS A 83 -12.60 0.41 -14.11
CA LYS A 83 -13.37 -0.35 -15.09
C LYS A 83 -14.03 -1.51 -14.35
N GLY A 84 -15.30 -1.78 -14.62
CA GLY A 84 -16.04 -2.92 -14.09
C GLY A 84 -15.56 -4.29 -14.60
N THR A 85 -14.30 -4.62 -14.34
CA THR A 85 -13.64 -5.85 -14.80
C THR A 85 -12.74 -6.43 -13.71
N ALA A 86 -12.65 -7.76 -13.64
CA ALA A 86 -11.76 -8.46 -12.72
C ALA A 86 -10.30 -8.00 -12.85
N CYS A 87 -9.82 -7.77 -14.08
CA CYS A 87 -8.46 -7.30 -14.34
C CYS A 87 -8.17 -5.94 -13.66
N CYS A 88 -9.13 -5.00 -13.69
CA CYS A 88 -8.98 -3.72 -13.00
C CYS A 88 -8.83 -3.90 -11.49
N VAL A 89 -9.70 -4.71 -10.88
CA VAL A 89 -9.66 -5.01 -9.44
C VAL A 89 -8.35 -5.71 -9.06
N GLN A 90 -7.91 -6.69 -9.84
CA GLN A 90 -6.66 -7.40 -9.61
C GLN A 90 -5.44 -6.46 -9.72
N ASN A 91 -5.44 -5.51 -10.65
CA ASN A 91 -4.38 -4.51 -10.74
C ASN A 91 -4.34 -3.61 -9.50
N ARG A 92 -5.50 -3.23 -8.94
CA ARG A 92 -5.59 -2.51 -7.67
C ARG A 92 -5.07 -3.35 -6.50
N ALA A 93 -5.46 -4.63 -6.43
CA ALA A 93 -5.00 -5.53 -5.38
C ALA A 93 -3.47 -5.76 -5.42
N ARG A 94 -2.88 -5.90 -6.63
CA ARG A 94 -1.42 -5.98 -6.81
C ARG A 94 -0.73 -4.71 -6.30
N LEU A 95 -1.32 -3.54 -6.55
CA LEU A 95 -0.77 -2.28 -6.06
C LEU A 95 -0.81 -2.20 -4.53
N VAL A 96 -1.94 -2.53 -3.90
CA VAL A 96 -2.06 -2.58 -2.44
C VAL A 96 -1.01 -3.50 -1.83
N ARG A 97 -0.85 -4.72 -2.38
CA ARG A 97 0.17 -5.67 -1.90
C ARG A 97 1.60 -5.12 -2.03
N ALA A 98 1.91 -4.44 -3.13
CA ALA A 98 3.21 -3.81 -3.31
C ALA A 98 3.45 -2.67 -2.30
N LEU A 99 2.42 -1.86 -2.01
CA LEU A 99 2.49 -0.82 -0.99
C LEU A 99 2.69 -1.40 0.41
N TYR A 100 1.99 -2.49 0.77
CA TYR A 100 2.23 -3.19 2.04
C TYR A 100 3.67 -3.68 2.18
N SER A 101 4.21 -4.34 1.15
CA SER A 101 5.61 -4.78 1.15
C SER A 101 6.58 -3.61 1.34
N ARG A 102 6.23 -2.42 0.83
CA ARG A 102 7.04 -1.21 1.02
C ARG A 102 6.90 -0.64 2.43
N LEU A 103 5.69 -0.60 2.96
CA LEU A 103 5.40 -0.16 4.33
C LEU A 103 6.15 -1.02 5.35
N ASP A 104 6.13 -2.34 5.18
CA ASP A 104 6.83 -3.29 6.06
C ASP A 104 8.34 -3.01 6.07
N ARG A 105 8.97 -2.91 4.89
CA ARG A 105 10.41 -2.59 4.76
C ARG A 105 10.79 -1.24 5.36
N LEU A 106 9.94 -0.23 5.22
CA LEU A 106 10.18 1.09 5.83
C LEU A 106 10.01 1.05 7.35
N THR A 107 9.04 0.29 7.84
CA THR A 107 8.83 0.08 9.28
C THR A 107 10.04 -0.61 9.90
N GLU A 108 10.53 -1.69 9.29
CA GLU A 108 11.77 -2.37 9.69
C GLU A 108 12.97 -1.41 9.70
N ALA A 109 13.10 -0.59 8.65
CA ALA A 109 14.16 0.42 8.55
C ALA A 109 14.11 1.45 9.68
N VAL A 110 12.92 1.97 10.00
CA VAL A 110 12.72 2.94 11.09
C VAL A 110 13.04 2.30 12.44
N VAL A 111 12.60 1.05 12.67
CA VAL A 111 12.92 0.31 13.90
C VAL A 111 14.42 0.09 14.03
N ALA A 112 15.10 -0.33 12.97
CA ALA A 112 16.55 -0.52 12.96
C ALA A 112 17.32 0.78 13.23
N ALA A 113 16.89 1.91 12.64
CA ALA A 113 17.53 3.21 12.85
C ALA A 113 17.36 3.75 14.28
N ARG A 114 16.31 3.31 15.01
CA ARG A 114 16.06 3.70 16.41
C ARG A 114 16.84 2.87 17.43
N GLN A 115 17.35 1.70 17.05
CA GLN A 115 18.20 0.90 17.94
C GLN A 115 19.62 1.48 17.91
N PRO A 116 20.15 2.04 19.01
CA PRO A 116 21.54 2.44 19.05
C PRO A 116 22.39 1.19 18.87
N THR A 117 23.30 1.20 17.90
CA THR A 117 24.35 0.18 17.78
C THR A 117 25.04 0.06 19.13
N ARG A 118 24.74 -1.00 19.90
CA ARG A 118 25.61 -1.47 20.98
C ARG A 118 26.88 -1.96 20.30
N ARG A 119 27.84 -1.06 20.11
CA ARG A 119 29.23 -1.45 19.89
C ARG A 119 29.75 -1.95 21.24
N HIS A 120 30.06 -3.24 21.30
CA HIS A 120 30.92 -3.84 22.31
C HIS A 120 32.37 -3.42 22.08
#